data_AF-A0A7V4U2B6-F1
#
_entry.id   AF-A0A7V4U2B6-F1
#
_cell.length_a   1.000
_cell.length_b   1.000
_cell.length_c   1.000
_cell.angle_alpha   90.00
_cell.angle_beta   90.00
_cell.angle_gamma   90.00
#
_symmetry.space_group_name_H-M   'P 1'
#
loop_
_entity.id
_entity.type
_entity.pdbx_description
1 polymer ?
#
loop_
_entity_poly.entity_id
_entity_poly.type
_entity_poly.pdbx_seq_one_letter_code
_entity_poly.pdbx_strand_id
1 'polypeptide(L)' 'MAKKQDFASKTAKMAKHGKSCPVCGEIYSYVLAVDTVASKKEGAHRFAERQVAVCKCNEKEVYG' A
#
# COMPACT_ATOMS: atom_id res chain seq x y z
N MET A 1 -5.91 -30.01 19.97
CA MET A 1 -7.03 -29.17 19.47
C MET A 1 -6.74 -28.82 18.02
N ALA A 2 -7.51 -29.36 17.06
CA ALA A 2 -7.31 -29.04 15.65
C ALA A 2 -7.67 -27.56 15.41
N LYS A 3 -6.72 -26.77 14.90
CA LYS A 3 -6.99 -25.39 14.48
C LYS A 3 -8.03 -25.46 13.37
N LYS A 4 -9.19 -24.81 13.58
CA LYS A 4 -10.22 -24.64 12.56
C LYS A 4 -9.56 -24.11 11.26
N GLN A 5 -9.74 -24.86 10.17
CA GLN A 5 -9.14 -24.60 8.84
C GLN A 5 -10.21 -24.19 7.81
N ASP A 6 -11.29 -23.58 8.26
CA ASP A 6 -12.31 -23.00 7.38
C ASP A 6 -11.78 -21.76 6.64
N PHE A 7 -12.45 -21.43 5.52
CA PHE A 7 -12.09 -20.30 4.67
C PHE A 7 -12.04 -18.99 5.48
N ALA A 8 -13.05 -18.75 6.32
CA ALA A 8 -13.13 -17.56 7.15
C ALA A 8 -11.91 -17.39 8.07
N SER A 9 -11.48 -18.45 8.77
CA SER A 9 -10.30 -18.40 9.64
C SER A 9 -8.97 -18.30 8.88
N LYS A 10 -8.90 -18.75 7.63
CA LYS A 10 -7.73 -18.54 6.75
C LYS A 10 -7.66 -17.10 6.25
N THR A 11 -8.77 -16.52 5.81
CA THR A 11 -8.86 -15.14 5.32
C THR A 11 -8.52 -14.14 6.44
N ALA A 12 -9.03 -14.36 7.66
CA ALA A 12 -8.72 -13.51 8.81
C ALA A 12 -7.24 -13.54 9.24
N LYS A 13 -6.51 -14.62 8.95
CA LYS A 13 -5.06 -14.69 9.20
C LYS A 13 -4.27 -13.97 8.12
N MET A 14 -4.64 -14.14 6.85
CA MET A 14 -4.01 -13.41 5.75
C MET A 14 -4.18 -11.90 5.90
N ALA A 15 -5.35 -11.45 6.34
CA ALA A 15 -5.63 -10.05 6.63
C ALA A 15 -4.74 -9.44 7.74
N LYS A 16 -4.02 -10.26 8.52
CA LYS A 16 -3.10 -9.80 9.59
C LYS A 16 -1.63 -9.85 9.20
N HIS A 17 -1.29 -10.33 8.00
CA HIS A 17 0.08 -10.42 7.54
C HIS A 17 0.52 -9.10 6.89
N GLY A 18 1.48 -8.41 7.51
CA GLY A 18 2.09 -7.20 6.96
C GLY A 18 2.74 -6.32 8.03
N LYS A 19 3.40 -5.25 7.58
CA LYS A 19 3.84 -4.18 8.49
C LYS A 19 2.63 -3.34 8.85
N SER A 20 2.42 -3.09 10.13
CA SER A 20 1.40 -2.16 10.61
C SER A 20 1.96 -0.75 10.71
N CYS A 21 1.09 0.23 10.46
CA CYS A 21 1.40 1.64 10.69
C CYS A 21 1.46 1.90 12.20
N PRO A 22 2.52 2.54 12.72
CA PRO A 22 2.64 2.84 14.14
C PRO A 22 1.64 3.91 14.61
N VAL A 23 1.00 4.65 13.68
CA VAL A 23 0.08 5.75 13.99
C VAL A 23 -1.37 5.28 14.04
N CYS A 24 -1.85 4.58 13.01
CA CYS A 24 -3.24 4.11 12.95
C CYS A 24 -3.43 2.63 13.31
N GLY A 25 -2.34 1.85 13.41
CA GLY A 25 -2.40 0.41 13.70
C GLY A 25 -2.91 -0.46 12.55
N GLU A 26 -3.32 0.14 11.43
CA GLU A 26 -3.73 -0.58 10.22
C GLU A 26 -2.53 -1.16 9.47
N ILE A 27 -2.79 -2.17 8.66
CA ILE A 27 -1.78 -2.83 7.85
C ILE A 27 -1.58 -2.05 6.56
N TYR A 28 -0.33 -1.80 6.19
CA TYR A 28 -0.02 -1.09 4.96
C TYR A 28 -0.43 -1.89 3.72
N SER A 29 -1.16 -1.25 2.81
CA SER A 29 -1.33 -1.71 1.44
C SER A 29 -0.22 -1.14 0.57
N TYR A 30 0.54 -2.01 -0.09
CA TYR A 30 1.59 -1.57 -1.01
C TYR A 30 0.99 -1.32 -2.38
N VAL A 31 1.11 -0.09 -2.87
CA VAL A 31 0.55 0.35 -4.15
C VAL A 31 1.67 0.91 -5.01
N LEU A 32 1.60 0.66 -6.32
CA LEU A 32 2.50 1.29 -7.29
C LEU A 32 1.90 2.66 -7.67
N ALA A 33 2.48 3.74 -7.15
CA ALA A 33 2.11 5.09 -7.53
C ALA A 33 2.95 5.52 -8.73
N VAL A 34 2.31 6.16 -9.71
CA VAL A 34 2.95 6.63 -10.93
C VAL A 34 2.78 8.15 -11.00
N ASP A 35 3.89 8.87 -10.83
CA ASP A 35 3.91 10.34 -10.87
C ASP A 35 4.46 10.84 -12.20
N THR A 36 3.92 11.94 -12.72
CA THR A 36 4.45 12.62 -13.92
C THR A 36 5.47 13.68 -13.51
N VAL A 37 6.74 13.39 -13.73
CA VAL A 37 7.85 14.29 -13.41
C VAL A 37 8.32 14.99 -14.69
N ALA A 38 8.34 16.33 -14.68
CA ALA A 38 8.87 17.10 -15.80
C ALA A 38 10.39 16.86 -15.96
N SER A 39 10.82 16.43 -17.15
CA SER A 39 12.24 16.26 -17.46
C SER A 39 12.89 17.62 -17.66
N LYS A 40 13.84 17.98 -16.79
CA LYS A 40 14.57 19.26 -16.82
C LYS A 40 15.36 19.51 -18.11
N LYS A 41 15.55 18.51 -18.96
CA LYS A 41 16.41 18.59 -20.16
C LYS A 41 15.64 18.72 -21.49
N GLU A 42 14.40 18.22 -21.58
CA GLU A 42 13.77 17.99 -22.90
C GLU A 42 12.31 18.44 -22.99
N GLY A 43 11.75 19.12 -21.98
CA GLY A 43 10.34 19.56 -22.02
C GLY A 43 9.32 18.41 -22.04
N ALA A 44 9.78 17.16 -21.93
CA ALA A 44 8.95 15.96 -21.88
C ALA A 44 8.60 15.59 -20.43
N HIS A 45 7.39 15.07 -20.21
CA HIS A 45 6.99 14.46 -18.95
C HIS A 45 7.44 13.00 -18.91
N ARG A 46 8.11 12.61 -17.83
CA ARG A 46 8.50 11.22 -17.56
C ARG A 46 7.58 10.65 -16.49
N PHE A 47 7.26 9.36 -16.60
CA PHE A 47 6.54 8.64 -15.57
C PHE A 47 7.54 8.05 -14.60
N ALA A 48 7.41 8.37 -13.32
CA ALA A 48 8.21 7.83 -12.23
C ALA A 48 7.33 6.88 -11.42
N GLU A 49 7.67 5.60 -11.44
CA GLU A 49 6.99 4.57 -10.66
C GLU A 49 7.65 4.45 -9.29
N ARG A 50 6.86 4.53 -8.21
CA ARG A 50 7.30 4.27 -6.83
C ARG A 50 6.34 3.34 -6.12
N GLN A 51 6.88 2.34 -5.43
CA GLN A 51 6.10 1.51 -4.51
C GLN A 51 5.91 2.26 -3.19
N VAL A 52 4.67 2.57 -2.85
CA VAL A 52 4.31 3.32 -1.65
C VAL A 52 3.49 2.43 -0.72
N ALA A 53 3.84 2.45 0.56
CA ALA A 53 3.05 1.82 1.61
C ALA A 53 1.93 2.79 2.03
N VAL A 54 0.69 2.43 1.75
CA VAL A 54 -0.51 3.24 2.02
C VAL A 54 -1.26 2.68 3.23
N CYS A 55 -1.72 3.58 4.09
CA CYS A 55 -2.62 3.34 5.21
C CYS A 55 -3.59 4.53 5.29
N LYS A 56 -4.57 4.48 6.19
CA LYS A 56 -5.54 5.58 6.36
C LYS A 56 -4.93 6.95 6.67
N CYS A 57 -3.69 7.01 7.16
CA CYS A 57 -3.02 8.28 7.44
C CYS A 57 -2.57 9.00 6.16
N ASN A 58 -2.09 8.27 5.16
CA ASN A 58 -1.51 8.83 3.94
C ASN A 58 -2.34 8.54 2.68
N GLU A 59 -3.50 7.89 2.80
CA GLU A 59 -4.38 7.61 1.66
C GLU A 59 -4.72 8.88 0.87
N LYS A 60 -4.97 10.00 1.56
CA LYS A 60 -5.33 11.27 0.92
C LYS A 60 -4.17 11.87 0.13
N GLU A 61 -2.95 11.70 0.63
CA GLU A 61 -1.74 12.21 -0.04
C GLU A 61 -1.38 11.37 -1.27
N VAL A 62 -1.72 10.08 -1.26
CA VAL A 62 -1.36 9.14 -2.33
C VAL A 62 -2.43 9.05 -3.41
N TYR A 63 -3.71 9.10 -3.05
CA TYR A 63 -4.81 8.99 -4.01
C TYR A 63 -5.34 10.33 -4.52
N GLY A 64 -5.11 11.43 -3.80
CA GLY A 64 -5.62 12.76 -4.14
C GLY A 64 -6.99 13.04 -3.53
#